data_AF-M1NIR5-F1
#
_entry.id   AF-M1NIR5-F1
#
_cell.length_a   1.000
_cell.length_b   1.000
_cell.length_c   1.000
_cell.angle_alpha   90.00
_cell.angle_beta   90.00
_cell.angle_gamma   90.00
#
_symmetry.space_group_name_H-M   'P 1'
#
loop_
_entity.id
_entity.type
_entity.pdbx_description
1 polymer ?
#
loop_
_entity_poly.entity_id
_entity_poly.type
_entity_poly.pdbx_seq_one_letter_code
_entity_poly.pdbx_strand_id
1 'polypeptide(L)'
;MKRRLQLFDPRDHKITPRQARRYARFEIFHTVVDFTAAFLFIIGSVLFFFEQTKIPGTYCFLFGSIFFAAKPAIRLAREISLARLDDVDQLAEMAPEGPGSFRKMKDENEGQ
;
A
#
# COMPACT_ATOMS: atom_id res chain seq x y z
N MET A 1 16.31 27.95 5.67
CA MET A 1 15.13 27.56 6.47
C MET A 1 14.55 26.26 5.88
N LYS A 2 14.74 25.12 6.55
CA LYS A 2 14.34 23.77 6.05
C LYS A 2 12.81 23.65 6.05
N ARG A 3 12.18 23.65 4.89
CA ARG A 3 10.73 23.35 4.74
C ARG A 3 10.57 21.83 4.73
N ARG A 4 9.96 21.27 5.77
CA ARG A 4 9.61 19.84 5.82
C ARG A 4 8.48 19.59 4.83
N LEU A 5 8.73 18.72 3.84
CA LEU A 5 7.72 18.12 2.96
C LEU A 5 6.75 17.31 3.82
N GLN A 6 5.62 17.90 4.21
CA GLN A 6 4.46 17.13 4.64
C GLN A 6 3.66 16.76 3.39
N LEU A 7 4.11 15.72 2.67
CA LEU A 7 3.49 15.22 1.43
C LEU A 7 2.26 14.32 1.68
N PHE A 8 1.69 14.39 2.89
CA PHE A 8 0.52 13.62 3.30
C PHE A 8 -0.34 14.54 4.16
N ASP A 9 -1.28 15.25 3.53
CA ASP A 9 -2.43 15.78 4.24
C ASP A 9 -3.55 14.72 4.17
N PRO A 10 -3.90 14.04 5.27
CA PRO A 10 -4.96 13.03 5.29
C PRO A 10 -6.36 13.60 4.99
N ARG A 11 -6.53 14.91 4.84
CA ARG A 11 -7.83 15.59 4.80
C ARG A 11 -8.32 15.96 3.41
N ASP A 12 -7.47 15.92 2.38
CA ASP A 12 -7.89 16.20 0.99
C ASP A 12 -8.11 14.92 0.19
N HIS A 13 -9.07 14.12 0.64
CA HIS A 13 -9.52 12.95 -0.09
C HIS A 13 -10.95 13.20 -0.56
N LYS A 14 -11.11 13.67 -1.80
CA LYS A 14 -12.35 13.50 -2.58
C LYS A 14 -12.58 12.00 -2.89
N ILE A 15 -12.58 11.15 -1.86
CA ILE A 15 -13.03 9.76 -1.96
C ILE A 15 -14.54 9.85 -2.06
N THR A 16 -15.11 9.50 -3.21
CA THR A 16 -16.55 9.35 -3.30
C THR A 16 -17.01 8.33 -2.24
N PRO A 17 -18.14 8.52 -1.53
CA PRO A 17 -18.55 7.67 -0.41
C PRO A 17 -18.66 6.17 -0.76
N ARG A 18 -18.77 5.81 -2.05
CA ARG A 18 -18.67 4.43 -2.56
C ARG A 18 -17.25 3.85 -2.55
N GLN A 19 -16.22 4.66 -2.84
CA GLN A 19 -14.81 4.25 -2.81
C GLN A 19 -14.31 4.05 -1.38
N ALA A 20 -14.77 4.87 -0.42
CA ALA A 20 -14.42 4.75 1.01
C ALA A 20 -14.85 3.39 1.60
N ARG A 21 -16.06 2.92 1.26
CA ARG A 21 -16.57 1.61 1.73
C ARG A 21 -15.88 0.40 1.12
N ARG A 22 -15.19 0.57 -0.03
CA ARG A 22 -14.38 -0.49 -0.63
C ARG A 22 -13.02 -0.55 0.06
N TYR A 23 -12.40 0.60 0.30
CA TYR A 23 -11.15 0.73 1.04
C TYR A 23 -11.22 0.17 2.47
N ALA A 24 -12.27 0.51 3.23
CA ALA A 24 -12.43 0.01 4.60
C ALA A 24 -12.52 -1.53 4.68
N ARG A 25 -13.12 -2.18 3.69
CA ARG A 25 -13.18 -3.65 3.62
C ARG A 25 -11.83 -4.27 3.29
N PHE A 26 -11.03 -3.63 2.43
CA PHE A 26 -9.67 -4.08 2.14
C PHE A 26 -8.76 -3.99 3.37
N GLU A 27 -8.91 -2.94 4.19
CA GLU A 27 -8.12 -2.78 5.41
C GLU A 27 -8.45 -3.86 6.45
N ILE A 28 -9.75 -4.15 6.65
CA ILE A 28 -10.20 -5.26 7.52
C ILE A 28 -9.68 -6.60 6.97
N PHE A 29 -9.77 -6.85 5.66
CA PHE A 29 -9.29 -8.08 5.05
C PHE A 29 -7.78 -8.24 5.22
N HIS A 30 -7.01 -7.16 5.08
CA HIS A 30 -5.57 -7.15 5.37
C HIS A 30 -5.26 -7.54 6.81
N THR A 31 -5.98 -6.96 7.78
CA THR A 31 -5.81 -7.31 9.19
C THR A 31 -6.14 -8.78 9.44
N VAL A 32 -7.21 -9.30 8.85
CA VAL A 32 -7.57 -10.73 8.96
C VAL A 32 -6.47 -11.63 8.38
N VAL A 33 -5.93 -11.27 7.20
CA VAL A 33 -4.83 -12.01 6.56
C VAL A 33 -3.57 -11.99 7.41
N ASP A 34 -3.21 -10.85 7.99
CA ASP A 34 -2.03 -10.74 8.88
C ASP A 34 -2.19 -11.62 10.13
N PHE A 35 -3.35 -11.57 10.78
CA PHE A 35 -3.63 -12.44 11.94
C PHE A 35 -3.61 -13.91 11.54
N THR A 36 -4.16 -14.26 10.38
CA THR A 36 -4.11 -15.63 9.84
C THR A 36 -2.68 -16.09 9.64
N ALA A 37 -1.81 -15.24 9.06
CA ALA A 37 -0.40 -15.52 8.91
C ALA A 37 0.29 -15.77 10.27
N ALA A 38 0.04 -14.88 11.25
CA ALA A 38 0.59 -15.01 12.59
C ALA A 38 0.16 -16.31 13.28
N PHE A 39 -1.13 -16.68 13.20
CA PHE A 39 -1.62 -17.94 13.75
C PHE A 39 -0.98 -19.15 13.08
N LEU A 40 -0.84 -19.15 11.76
CA LEU A 40 -0.18 -20.23 11.04
C LEU A 40 1.29 -20.39 11.46
N PHE A 41 2.01 -19.29 11.67
CA PHE A 41 3.38 -19.36 12.18
C PHE A 41 3.47 -19.89 13.61
N ILE A 42 2.57 -19.47 14.49
CA ILE A 42 2.54 -19.95 15.87
C ILE A 42 2.21 -21.45 15.90
N ILE A 43 1.16 -21.87 15.20
CA ILE A 43 0.77 -23.28 15.11
C ILE A 43 1.89 -24.09 14.48
N GLY A 44 2.45 -23.63 13.36
CA GLY A 44 3.60 -24.27 12.72
C GLY A 44 4.77 -24.45 13.69
N SER A 45 5.11 -23.41 14.46
CA SER A 45 6.18 -23.45 15.47
C SER A 45 5.92 -24.52 16.53
N VAL A 46 4.67 -24.64 17.00
CA VAL A 46 4.26 -25.68 17.95
C VAL A 46 4.37 -27.08 17.32
N LEU A 47 3.97 -27.25 16.06
CA LEU A 47 4.07 -28.53 15.36
C LEU A 47 5.52 -29.00 15.14
N PHE A 48 6.49 -28.08 15.13
CA PHE A 48 7.90 -28.44 14.99
C PHE A 48 8.51 -29.14 16.21
N PHE A 49 7.83 -29.16 17.37
CA PHE A 49 8.30 -29.87 18.56
C PHE A 49 8.18 -31.40 18.46
N PHE A 50 7.39 -31.93 17.53
CA PHE A 50 7.19 -33.37 17.37
C PHE A 50 7.54 -33.81 15.95
N GLU A 51 8.28 -34.92 15.80
CA GLU A 51 8.71 -35.36 14.47
C GLU A 51 7.55 -35.68 13.53
N GLN A 52 6.50 -36.30 14.08
CA GLN A 52 5.33 -36.74 13.32
C GLN A 52 4.55 -35.55 12.73
N THR A 53 4.72 -34.34 13.29
CA THR A 53 4.00 -33.13 12.87
C THR A 53 4.87 -32.11 12.14
N LYS A 54 6.13 -32.43 11.83
CA LYS A 54 6.98 -31.47 11.10
C LYS A 54 6.49 -31.17 9.69
N ILE A 55 6.01 -32.17 8.94
CA ILE A 55 5.45 -31.95 7.60
C ILE A 55 4.26 -30.97 7.64
N PRO A 56 3.21 -31.18 8.46
CA PRO A 56 2.13 -30.20 8.56
C PRO A 56 2.61 -28.84 9.12
N GLY A 57 3.61 -28.82 10.00
CA GLY A 57 4.28 -27.61 10.46
C GLY A 57 4.90 -26.80 9.32
N THR A 58 5.61 -27.47 8.40
CA THR A 58 6.20 -26.86 7.20
C THR A 58 5.15 -26.22 6.31
N TYR A 59 4.01 -26.88 6.09
CA TYR A 59 2.91 -26.29 5.33
C TYR A 59 2.29 -25.07 6.03
N CYS A 60 2.14 -25.10 7.35
CA CYS A 60 1.69 -23.93 8.11
C CYS A 60 2.62 -22.74 7.90
N PHE A 61 3.94 -22.95 7.95
CA PHE A 61 4.92 -21.90 7.67
C PHE A 61 4.89 -21.43 6.21
N LEU A 62 4.72 -22.33 5.25
CA LEU A 62 4.60 -21.96 3.84
C LEU A 62 3.40 -21.05 3.59
N PHE A 63 2.20 -21.47 4.04
CA PHE A 63 1.00 -20.66 3.88
C PHE A 63 1.06 -19.37 4.69
N GLY A 64 1.55 -19.42 5.93
CA GLY A 64 1.77 -18.23 6.75
C GLY A 64 2.67 -17.21 6.04
N SER A 65 3.73 -17.66 5.37
CA SER A 65 4.65 -16.81 4.59
C SER A 65 3.97 -16.17 3.39
N ILE A 66 3.14 -16.93 2.66
CA ILE A 66 2.38 -16.41 1.52
C ILE A 66 1.42 -15.29 1.99
N PHE A 67 0.69 -15.51 3.08
CA PHE A 67 -0.21 -14.49 3.63
C PHE A 67 0.55 -13.27 4.16
N PHE A 68 1.66 -13.48 4.87
CA PHE A 68 2.51 -12.40 5.39
C PHE A 68 3.09 -11.51 4.27
N ALA A 69 3.46 -12.10 3.13
CA ALA A 69 4.00 -11.36 1.99
C ALA A 69 2.97 -10.48 1.26
N ALA A 70 1.68 -10.76 1.38
CA ALA A 70 0.63 -10.05 0.66
C ALA A 70 0.55 -8.56 1.03
N LYS A 71 0.76 -8.21 2.30
CA LYS A 71 0.68 -6.82 2.79
C LYS A 71 1.81 -5.91 2.30
N PRO A 72 3.10 -6.25 2.45
CA PRO A 72 4.18 -5.46 1.87
C PRO A 72 4.09 -5.42 0.34
N ALA A 73 3.62 -6.49 -0.33
CA ALA A 73 3.45 -6.51 -1.78
C ALA A 73 2.43 -5.46 -2.27
N ILE A 74 1.28 -5.34 -1.60
CA ILE A 74 0.26 -4.34 -1.95
C ILE A 74 0.76 -2.91 -1.67
N ARG A 75 1.45 -2.70 -0.55
CA ARG A 75 2.06 -1.41 -0.24
C ARG A 75 3.11 -1.01 -1.29
N LEU A 76 3.98 -1.95 -1.66
CA LEU A 76 5.01 -1.73 -2.67
C LEU A 76 4.39 -1.46 -4.05
N ALA A 77 3.37 -2.22 -4.45
CA ALA A 77 2.66 -2.00 -5.70
C ALA A 77 2.04 -0.58 -5.76
N ARG A 78 1.47 -0.10 -4.64
CA ARG A 78 0.96 1.26 -4.53
C ARG A 78 2.07 2.31 -4.65
N GLU A 79 3.19 2.12 -3.95
CA GLU A 79 4.33 3.03 -3.97
C GLU A 79 4.96 3.11 -5.38
N ILE A 80 5.10 1.98 -6.08
CA ILE A 80 5.57 1.93 -7.48
C ILE A 80 4.59 2.64 -8.43
N SER A 81 3.28 2.41 -8.26
CA SER A 81 2.28 3.08 -9.09
C SER A 81 2.35 4.60 -8.93
N LEU A 82 2.42 5.09 -7.68
CA LEU A 82 2.51 6.52 -7.40
C LEU A 82 3.81 7.13 -7.95
N ALA A 83 4.94 6.45 -7.79
CA ALA A 83 6.22 6.91 -8.32
C ALA A 83 6.21 7.07 -9.85
N ARG A 84 5.47 6.23 -10.58
CA ARG A 84 5.32 6.34 -12.04
C ARG A 84 4.45 7.52 -12.48
N LEU A 85 3.44 7.89 -11.71
CA LEU A 85 2.63 9.07 -12.03
C LEU A 85 3.44 10.36 -11.85
N ASP A 86 4.19 10.47 -10.76
CA ASP A 86 5.03 11.65 -10.48
C ASP A 86 6.09 11.88 -11.58
N ASP A 87 6.69 10.81 -12.09
CA ASP A 87 7.64 10.89 -13.21
C ASP A 87 6.99 11.36 -14.53
N VAL A 88 5.76 10.89 -14.82
CA VAL A 88 5.01 11.32 -16.00
C VAL A 88 4.61 12.79 -15.91
N ASP A 89 4.18 13.26 -14.73
CA ASP A 89 3.82 14.66 -14.51
C ASP A 89 5.03 15.58 -14.66
N GLN A 90 6.21 15.17 -14.17
CA GLN A 90 7.46 15.91 -14.36
C GLN A 90 7.86 16.00 -15.85
N LEU A 91 7.76 14.90 -16.59
CA LEU A 91 8.06 14.89 -18.04
C LEU A 91 7.06 15.76 -18.83
N ALA A 92 5.79 15.78 -18.42
CA ALA A 92 4.76 16.61 -19.04
C ALA A 92 5.00 18.12 -18.80
N GLU A 93 5.54 18.50 -17.64
CA GLU A 93 5.92 19.90 -17.35
C GLU A 93 7.13 20.37 -18.17
N MET A 94 8.04 19.46 -18.51
CA MET A 94 9.23 19.75 -19.34
C MET A 94 8.96 19.72 -20.85
N ALA A 95 7.81 19.19 -21.28
CA ALA A 95 7.48 19.08 -22.70
C ALA A 95 7.06 20.44 -23.28
N PRO A 96 7.74 20.96 -24.31
CA PRO A 96 7.43 22.27 -24.91
C PRO A 96 6.04 22.34 -25.57
N GLU A 97 5.44 21.18 -25.88
CA GLU A 97 4.13 21.04 -26.53
C GLU A 97 3.02 20.62 -25.53
N GLY A 98 3.28 20.63 -24.22
CA GLY A 98 2.35 20.13 -23.20
C GLY A 98 1.08 20.99 -23.07
N PRO A 99 -0.12 20.39 -22.85
CA PRO A 99 -1.37 21.15 -22.72
C PRO A 99 -1.28 22.08 -21.49
N GLY A 100 -1.22 23.39 -21.74
CA GLY A 100 -0.96 24.45 -20.75
C GLY A 100 -1.98 24.63 -19.61
N SER A 101 -2.83 23.63 -19.36
CA SER A 101 -3.84 23.64 -18.29
C SER A 101 -3.29 23.24 -16.91
N PHE A 102 -2.14 22.55 -16.82
CA PHE A 102 -1.57 22.12 -15.53
C PHE A 102 -0.93 23.26 -14.72
N ARG A 103 -0.41 24.28 -15.39
CA ARG A 103 0.23 25.44 -14.75
C ARG A 103 -0.77 26.33 -14.01
N LYS A 104 -2.03 26.38 -14.48
CA LYS A 104 -3.04 27.31 -13.95
C LYS A 104 -3.59 26.89 -12.58
N MET A 105 -3.56 25.61 -12.23
CA MET A 105 -4.12 25.09 -10.97
C MET A 105 -3.17 25.21 -9.78
N LYS A 106 -1.85 25.30 -10.03
CA LYS A 106 -0.84 25.53 -8.99
C LYS A 106 -0.79 27.01 -8.59
N ASP A 107 -0.89 27.91 -9.56
CA ASP A 107 -0.85 29.36 -9.33
C ASP A 107 -2.13 29.89 -8.64
N GLU A 108 -3.31 29.28 -8.87
CA GLU A 108 -4.57 29.68 -8.21
C GLU A 108 -4.65 29.25 -6.72
N ASN A 109 -3.91 28.22 -6.30
CA ASN A 109 -3.87 27.75 -4.91
C ASN A 109 -2.75 28.38 -4.06
N GLU A 110 -1.75 29.02 -4.67
CA GLU A 110 -0.68 29.75 -3.95
C GLU A 110 -1.03 31.23 -3.70
N GLY A 111 -2.17 31.71 -4.24
CA GLY A 111 -2.65 33.10 -4.15
C GLY A 111 -3.82 33.35 -3.19
N GLN A 112 -4.25 32.36 -2.40
CA GLN A 112 -5.28 32.50 -1.35
C GLN A 112 -4.77 32.10 0.04
#